data_AF-A0A847YWI9-F1
#
_entry.id   AF-A0A847YWI9-F1
#
_cell.length_a   1.000
_cell.length_b   1.000
_cell.length_c   1.000
_cell.angle_alpha   90.00
_cell.angle_beta   90.00
_cell.angle_gamma   90.00
#
_symmetry.space_group_name_H-M   'P 1'
#
loop_
_entity.id
_entity.type
_entity.pdbx_description
1 polymer ?
#
loop_
_entity_poly.entity_id
_entity_poly.type
_entity_poly.pdbx_seq_one_letter_code
_entity_poly.pdbx_strand_id
1 'polypeptide(L)'
;MNKKVLLPVLGAILLAGTVYTTSTVSAQSANGNGSGQTIVQRLAEKFGLAEADIQAVFDEDRTAHQEEMQAQYEQRLTDAVTNGDLTEAQKQLILAKHEELEAAHEADRGQMGQMKDMTDEERQAEQEKRQAERDELQAWADENGIDMQYVMGFGGPGGHGGPGMGGRGDGFGPGAPEDAGNTQTQSN
;
A
#
# COMPACT_ATOMS: atom_id res chain seq x y z
N MET A 1 41.87 -3.61 -10.58
CA MET A 1 41.59 -3.61 -12.04
C MET A 1 40.14 -3.23 -12.23
N ASN A 2 39.88 -2.01 -12.67
CA ASN A 2 38.55 -1.43 -12.75
C ASN A 2 37.86 -1.94 -14.02
N LYS A 3 36.86 -2.81 -13.87
CA LYS A 3 36.04 -3.25 -15.00
C LYS A 3 34.88 -2.26 -15.13
N LYS A 4 34.99 -1.35 -16.09
CA LYS A 4 33.88 -0.53 -16.56
C LYS A 4 32.83 -1.46 -17.15
N VAL A 5 31.68 -1.58 -16.50
CA VAL A 5 30.55 -2.34 -17.02
C VAL A 5 29.89 -1.49 -18.10
N LEU A 6 30.01 -1.97 -19.33
CA LEU A 6 29.39 -1.42 -20.52
C LEU A 6 27.95 -1.97 -20.52
N LEU A 7 26.97 -1.16 -20.14
CA LEU A 7 25.54 -1.54 -20.24
C LEU A 7 25.15 -1.56 -21.73
N PRO A 8 24.73 -2.72 -22.28
CA PRO A 8 24.22 -2.76 -23.63
C PRO A 8 22.85 -2.07 -23.67
N VAL A 9 22.79 -0.96 -24.40
CA VAL A 9 21.55 -0.30 -24.81
C VAL A 9 20.77 -1.27 -25.72
N LEU A 10 19.78 -1.94 -25.15
CA LEU A 10 18.62 -2.50 -25.87
C LEU A 10 17.44 -1.63 -25.42
N GLY A 11 16.78 -0.82 -26.23
CA GLY A 11 16.52 -0.97 -27.66
C GLY A 11 15.06 -1.35 -27.91
N ALA A 12 14.10 -0.58 -27.38
CA ALA A 12 12.74 -0.44 -27.91
C ALA A 12 12.01 0.72 -27.19
N ILE A 13 12.28 1.96 -27.60
CA ILE A 13 11.37 3.08 -27.31
C ILE A 13 10.15 2.87 -28.22
N LEU A 14 9.12 2.20 -27.72
CA LEU A 14 7.80 2.26 -28.33
C LEU A 14 7.15 3.56 -27.89
N LEU A 15 7.21 4.55 -28.78
CA LEU A 15 6.36 5.73 -28.77
C LEU A 15 4.89 5.28 -28.92
N ALA A 16 4.26 4.88 -27.83
CA ALA A 16 2.80 4.78 -27.76
C ALA A 16 2.28 6.18 -27.40
N GLY A 17 1.72 6.85 -28.40
CA GLY A 17 1.13 8.17 -28.23
C GLY A 17 0.09 8.18 -27.12
N THR A 18 0.13 9.23 -26.31
CA THR A 18 -0.89 9.56 -25.31
C THR A 18 -2.21 9.82 -26.03
N VAL A 19 -2.97 8.75 -26.24
CA VAL A 19 -4.38 8.85 -26.54
C VAL A 19 -5.07 9.13 -25.21
N TYR A 20 -5.37 10.41 -24.95
CA TYR A 20 -6.36 10.81 -23.96
C TYR A 20 -7.74 10.30 -24.41
N THR A 21 -8.02 9.02 -24.24
CA THR A 21 -9.38 8.53 -24.17
C THR A 21 -9.86 8.78 -22.76
N THR A 22 -10.72 9.78 -22.59
CA THR A 22 -11.55 9.93 -21.40
C THR A 22 -12.56 8.78 -21.37
N SER A 23 -12.12 7.59 -21.00
CA SER A 23 -13.01 6.54 -20.55
C SER A 23 -13.58 7.01 -19.21
N THR A 24 -14.84 7.42 -19.21
CA THR A 24 -15.63 7.58 -17.99
C THR A 24 -15.72 6.22 -17.31
N VAL A 25 -14.79 5.92 -16.41
CA VAL A 25 -14.84 4.74 -15.56
C VAL A 25 -16.05 4.91 -14.67
N SER A 26 -17.12 4.21 -15.01
CA SER A 26 -18.27 4.07 -14.13
C SER A 26 -17.86 3.14 -13.01
N ALA A 27 -17.32 3.70 -11.92
CA ALA A 27 -17.17 2.99 -10.66
C ALA A 27 -18.57 2.66 -10.13
N GLN A 28 -19.06 1.47 -10.48
CA GLN A 28 -20.34 0.99 -10.02
C GLN A 28 -20.22 0.83 -8.49
N SER A 29 -20.92 1.70 -7.75
CA SER A 29 -20.99 1.65 -6.29
C SER A 29 -21.44 0.25 -5.88
N ALA A 30 -20.48 -0.57 -5.47
CA ALA A 30 -20.74 -1.87 -4.88
C ALA A 30 -21.40 -1.57 -3.53
N ASN A 31 -22.73 -1.72 -3.52
CA ASN A 31 -23.58 -1.59 -2.36
C ASN A 31 -23.04 -2.51 -1.26
N GLY A 32 -22.24 -1.94 -0.35
CA GLY A 32 -21.48 -2.67 0.65
C GLY A 32 -22.39 -3.18 1.75
N ASN A 33 -22.88 -4.40 1.60
CA ASN A 33 -23.56 -5.13 2.67
C ASN A 33 -22.53 -5.70 3.66
N GLY A 34 -21.92 -4.82 4.46
CA GLY A 34 -21.00 -5.18 5.55
C GLY A 34 -21.40 -4.47 6.84
N SER A 35 -22.39 -5.02 7.56
CA SER A 35 -22.75 -4.78 8.97
C SER A 35 -22.43 -3.42 9.61
N GLY A 36 -22.64 -2.32 8.89
CA GLY A 36 -22.51 -0.94 9.36
C GLY A 36 -22.75 0.04 8.23
N GLN A 37 -23.51 1.10 8.48
CA GLN A 37 -23.79 2.14 7.48
C GLN A 37 -22.49 2.84 7.04
N THR A 38 -22.38 3.12 5.75
CA THR A 38 -21.27 3.93 5.20
C THR A 38 -21.27 5.34 5.80
N ILE A 39 -20.16 6.06 5.70
CA ILE A 39 -20.11 7.47 6.13
C ILE A 39 -21.15 8.29 5.36
N VAL A 40 -21.32 8.00 4.06
CA VAL A 40 -22.34 8.63 3.20
C VAL A 40 -23.74 8.40 3.76
N GLN A 41 -24.10 7.15 4.08
CA GLN A 41 -25.40 6.80 4.66
C GLN A 41 -25.61 7.48 6.02
N ARG A 42 -24.60 7.46 6.90
CA ARG A 42 -24.69 8.13 8.22
C ARG A 42 -24.87 9.63 8.11
N LEU A 43 -24.20 10.28 7.16
CA LEU A 43 -24.33 11.72 6.92
C LEU A 43 -25.68 12.06 6.30
N ALA A 44 -26.14 11.29 5.32
CA ALA A 44 -27.45 11.43 4.71
C ALA A 44 -28.56 11.33 5.77
N GLU A 45 -28.52 10.30 6.60
CA GLU A 45 -29.50 10.10 7.68
C GLU A 45 -29.42 11.18 8.77
N LYS A 46 -28.21 11.53 9.23
CA LYS A 46 -28.02 12.49 10.33
C LYS A 46 -28.40 13.92 9.96
N PHE A 47 -28.21 14.30 8.70
CA PHE A 47 -28.42 15.68 8.22
C PHE A 47 -29.57 15.83 7.23
N GLY A 48 -30.24 14.72 6.87
CA GLY A 48 -31.36 14.73 5.92
C GLY A 48 -30.95 15.12 4.50
N LEU A 49 -29.72 14.78 4.09
CA LEU A 49 -29.15 15.11 2.78
C LEU A 49 -29.32 13.94 1.81
N ALA A 50 -29.30 14.21 0.51
CA ALA A 50 -29.31 13.15 -0.50
C ALA A 50 -27.96 12.42 -0.52
N GLU A 51 -27.99 11.08 -0.49
CA GLU A 51 -26.77 10.27 -0.54
C GLU A 51 -25.95 10.53 -1.81
N ALA A 52 -26.62 10.78 -2.94
CA ALA A 52 -25.96 11.08 -4.21
C ALA A 52 -25.12 12.38 -4.15
N ASP A 53 -25.63 13.42 -3.48
CA ASP A 53 -24.93 14.70 -3.35
C ASP A 53 -23.69 14.55 -2.45
N ILE A 54 -23.81 13.77 -1.37
CA ILE A 54 -22.67 13.48 -0.50
C ILE A 54 -21.65 12.62 -1.23
N GLN A 55 -22.08 11.58 -1.95
CA GLN A 55 -21.22 10.71 -2.74
C GLN A 55 -20.41 11.52 -3.77
N ALA A 56 -21.07 12.45 -4.47
CA ALA A 56 -20.40 13.32 -5.43
C ALA A 56 -19.27 14.15 -4.80
N VAL A 57 -19.48 14.69 -3.60
CA VAL A 57 -18.44 15.44 -2.87
C VAL A 57 -17.26 14.55 -2.50
N PHE A 58 -17.50 13.33 -2.03
CA PHE A 58 -16.42 12.38 -1.71
C PHE A 58 -15.65 11.92 -2.95
N ASP A 59 -16.33 11.75 -4.08
CA ASP A 59 -15.68 11.38 -5.33
C ASP A 59 -14.83 12.54 -5.88
N GLU A 60 -15.34 13.78 -5.82
CA GLU A 60 -14.58 14.98 -6.18
C GLU A 60 -13.33 15.15 -5.30
N ASP A 61 -13.49 15.07 -3.97
CA ASP A 61 -12.38 15.16 -3.01
C ASP A 61 -11.35 14.05 -3.23
N ARG A 62 -11.81 12.82 -3.49
CA ARG A 62 -10.91 11.69 -3.80
C ARG A 62 -10.11 11.95 -5.06
N THR A 63 -10.73 12.42 -6.13
CA THR A 63 -10.03 12.74 -7.39
C THR A 63 -9.00 13.85 -7.15
N ALA A 64 -9.40 14.94 -6.49
CA ALA A 64 -8.48 16.03 -6.16
C ALA A 64 -7.28 15.55 -5.31
N HIS A 65 -7.55 14.67 -4.33
CA HIS A 65 -6.49 14.11 -3.50
C HIS A 65 -5.57 13.17 -4.27
N GLN A 66 -6.09 12.38 -5.22
CA GLN A 66 -5.26 11.53 -6.09
C GLN A 66 -4.32 12.37 -6.95
N GLU A 67 -4.83 13.44 -7.57
CA GLU A 67 -4.02 14.38 -8.35
C GLU A 67 -2.93 15.04 -7.49
N GLU A 68 -3.26 15.45 -6.26
CA GLU A 68 -2.29 16.00 -5.31
C GLU A 68 -1.20 14.99 -4.97
N MET A 69 -1.58 13.74 -4.67
CA MET A 69 -0.65 12.66 -4.32
C MET A 69 0.29 12.34 -5.48
N GLN A 70 -0.21 12.28 -6.72
CA GLN A 70 0.61 12.07 -7.92
C GLN A 70 1.59 13.24 -8.12
N ALA A 71 1.13 14.49 -7.99
CA ALA A 71 2.00 15.66 -8.10
C ALA A 71 3.11 15.67 -7.03
N GLN A 72 2.77 15.35 -5.78
CA GLN A 72 3.76 15.24 -4.70
C GLN A 72 4.75 14.11 -4.95
N TYR A 73 4.30 12.98 -5.49
CA TYR A 73 5.16 11.86 -5.82
C TYR A 73 6.17 12.22 -6.92
N GLU A 74 5.71 12.81 -8.03
CA GLU A 74 6.56 13.32 -9.10
C GLU A 74 7.56 14.37 -8.61
N GLN A 75 7.13 15.27 -7.73
CA GLN A 75 8.00 16.28 -7.14
C GLN A 75 9.12 15.63 -6.34
N ARG A 76 8.81 14.66 -5.47
CA ARG A 76 9.84 13.99 -4.66
C ARG A 76 10.84 13.20 -5.52
N LEU A 77 10.39 12.59 -6.62
CA LEU A 77 11.31 11.96 -7.59
C LEU A 77 12.21 13.00 -8.27
N THR A 78 11.68 14.18 -8.59
CA THR A 78 12.46 15.29 -9.15
C THR A 78 13.50 15.80 -8.15
N ASP A 79 13.14 15.90 -6.88
CA ASP A 79 14.07 16.26 -5.80
C ASP A 79 15.17 15.19 -5.66
N ALA A 80 14.82 13.90 -5.72
CA ALA A 80 15.78 12.80 -5.68
C ALA A 80 16.74 12.80 -6.89
N VAL A 81 16.26 13.18 -8.09
CA VAL A 81 17.14 13.41 -9.25
C VAL A 81 18.07 14.58 -9.01
N THR A 82 17.55 15.68 -8.45
CA THR A 82 18.33 16.88 -8.14
C THR A 82 19.42 16.61 -7.10
N ASN A 83 19.11 15.78 -6.09
CA ASN A 83 20.04 15.35 -5.05
C ASN A 83 21.07 14.32 -5.54
N GLY A 84 20.85 13.73 -6.72
CA GLY A 84 21.72 12.71 -7.31
C GLY A 84 21.46 11.29 -6.79
N ASP A 85 20.39 11.09 -6.03
CA ASP A 85 19.95 9.77 -5.56
C ASP A 85 19.30 8.95 -6.70
N LEU A 86 18.73 9.64 -7.69
CA LEU A 86 18.18 9.07 -8.91
C LEU A 86 18.77 9.72 -10.16
N THR A 87 18.75 8.98 -11.26
CA THR A 87 18.91 9.55 -12.61
C THR A 87 17.56 9.88 -13.23
N GLU A 88 17.54 10.77 -14.22
CA GLU A 88 16.30 11.06 -14.96
C GLU A 88 15.72 9.79 -15.62
N ALA A 89 16.57 8.89 -16.11
CA ALA A 89 16.12 7.61 -16.66
C ALA A 89 15.42 6.73 -15.61
N GLN A 90 15.95 6.67 -14.39
CA GLN A 90 15.32 5.92 -13.29
C GLN A 90 14.01 6.56 -12.87
N LYS A 91 13.92 7.89 -12.81
CA LYS A 91 12.64 8.59 -12.56
C LYS A 91 11.57 8.17 -13.58
N GLN A 92 11.91 8.13 -14.87
CA GLN A 92 10.96 7.73 -15.90
C GLN A 92 10.52 6.26 -15.77
N LEU A 93 11.45 5.35 -15.41
CA LEU A 93 11.12 3.95 -15.13
C LEU A 93 10.18 3.82 -13.93
N ILE A 94 10.43 4.60 -12.87
CA ILE A 94 9.59 4.61 -11.67
C ILE A 94 8.18 5.09 -11.98
N LEU A 95 8.03 6.19 -12.74
CA LEU A 95 6.71 6.72 -13.11
C LEU A 95 5.91 5.70 -13.94
N ALA A 96 6.55 5.08 -14.93
CA ALA A 96 5.90 4.04 -15.74
C ALA A 96 5.48 2.83 -14.89
N LYS A 97 6.34 2.40 -13.96
CA LYS A 97 6.01 1.27 -13.07
C LYS A 97 4.91 1.63 -12.07
N HIS A 98 4.88 2.85 -11.58
CA HIS A 98 3.86 3.33 -10.66
C HIS A 98 2.48 3.31 -11.32
N GLU A 99 2.35 3.80 -12.56
CA GLU A 99 1.11 3.77 -13.33
C GLU A 99 0.61 2.32 -13.54
N GLU A 100 1.51 1.38 -13.86
CA GLU A 100 1.19 -0.05 -13.98
C GLU A 100 0.63 -0.62 -12.65
N LEU A 101 1.26 -0.30 -11.53
CA LEU A 101 0.85 -0.75 -10.20
C LEU A 101 -0.46 -0.11 -9.74
N GLU A 102 -0.69 1.17 -10.05
CA GLU A 102 -1.96 1.86 -9.76
C GLU A 102 -3.13 1.19 -10.49
N ALA A 103 -2.95 0.90 -11.79
CA ALA A 103 -3.97 0.21 -12.59
C ALA A 103 -4.27 -1.20 -12.05
N ALA A 104 -3.23 -1.95 -11.66
CA ALA A 104 -3.41 -3.26 -11.02
C ALA A 104 -4.14 -3.14 -9.68
N HIS A 105 -3.79 -2.15 -8.86
CA HIS A 105 -4.42 -1.95 -7.56
C HIS A 105 -5.88 -1.50 -7.66
N GLU A 106 -6.22 -0.69 -8.65
CA GLU A 106 -7.62 -0.29 -8.90
C GLU A 106 -8.49 -1.50 -9.27
N ALA A 107 -7.97 -2.42 -10.09
CA ALA A 107 -8.65 -3.68 -10.41
C ALA A 107 -8.86 -4.55 -9.16
N ASP A 108 -7.90 -4.57 -8.24
CA ASP A 108 -7.96 -5.36 -7.00
C ASP A 108 -8.76 -4.70 -5.87
N ARG A 109 -8.98 -3.38 -5.90
CA ARG A 109 -9.73 -2.65 -4.87
C ARG A 109 -11.17 -3.16 -4.72
N GLY A 110 -11.79 -3.64 -5.79
CA GLY A 110 -13.10 -4.29 -5.75
C GLY A 110 -13.12 -5.62 -4.95
N GLN A 111 -11.95 -6.24 -4.79
CA GLN A 111 -11.78 -7.52 -4.09
C GLN A 111 -11.43 -7.34 -2.61
N MET A 112 -10.94 -6.16 -2.19
CA MET A 112 -10.61 -5.87 -0.78
C MET A 112 -11.80 -6.00 0.18
N GLY A 113 -13.04 -5.77 -0.30
CA GLY A 113 -14.24 -5.98 0.51
C GLY A 113 -14.45 -7.44 0.91
N GLN A 114 -13.91 -8.38 0.12
CA GLN A 114 -14.11 -9.82 0.26
C GLN A 114 -13.09 -10.45 1.22
N MET A 115 -11.98 -9.75 1.52
CA MET A 115 -10.94 -10.26 2.44
C MET A 115 -11.44 -10.54 3.85
N LYS A 116 -12.52 -9.89 4.29
CA LYS A 116 -13.11 -10.11 5.62
C LYS A 116 -13.77 -11.48 5.76
N ASP A 117 -14.18 -12.07 4.63
CA ASP A 117 -14.93 -13.32 4.57
C ASP A 117 -14.06 -14.50 4.13
N MET A 118 -12.79 -14.27 3.79
CA MET A 118 -11.86 -15.31 3.34
C MET A 118 -11.50 -16.29 4.47
N THR A 119 -11.45 -17.58 4.13
CA THR A 119 -10.94 -18.63 5.03
C THR A 119 -9.45 -18.44 5.29
N ASP A 120 -8.91 -19.15 6.29
CA ASP A 120 -7.48 -19.11 6.58
C ASP A 120 -6.66 -19.65 5.39
N GLU A 121 -7.13 -20.67 4.69
CA GLU A 121 -6.46 -21.19 3.49
C GLU A 121 -6.48 -20.17 2.34
N GLU A 122 -7.61 -19.51 2.09
CA GLU A 122 -7.72 -18.48 1.06
C GLU A 122 -6.84 -17.27 1.38
N ARG A 123 -6.79 -16.88 2.67
CA ARG A 123 -5.93 -15.78 3.14
C ARG A 123 -4.45 -16.12 3.02
N GLN A 124 -4.07 -17.38 3.19
CA GLN A 124 -2.70 -17.82 2.96
C GLN A 124 -2.35 -17.73 1.47
N ALA A 125 -3.21 -18.25 0.59
CA ALA A 125 -2.98 -18.21 -0.85
C ALA A 125 -2.86 -16.75 -1.37
N GLU A 126 -3.69 -15.83 -0.88
CA GLU A 126 -3.62 -14.41 -1.23
C GLU A 126 -2.33 -13.75 -0.70
N GLN A 127 -1.85 -14.12 0.48
CA GLN A 127 -0.56 -13.65 0.99
C GLN A 127 0.61 -14.15 0.14
N GLU A 128 0.59 -15.42 -0.28
CA GLU A 128 1.60 -15.99 -1.16
C GLU A 128 1.62 -15.28 -2.52
N LYS A 129 0.45 -14.98 -3.09
CA LYS A 129 0.32 -14.18 -4.31
C LYS A 129 0.95 -12.79 -4.15
N ARG A 130 0.58 -12.06 -3.09
CA ARG A 130 1.14 -10.72 -2.81
C ARG A 130 2.63 -10.74 -2.52
N GLN A 131 3.13 -11.81 -1.91
CA GLN A 131 4.56 -11.97 -1.68
C GLN A 131 5.29 -12.16 -3.01
N ALA A 132 4.77 -12.98 -3.92
CA ALA A 132 5.34 -13.14 -5.25
C ALA A 132 5.36 -11.81 -6.02
N GLU A 133 4.27 -11.04 -6.01
CA GLU A 133 4.21 -9.71 -6.63
C GLU A 133 5.26 -8.74 -6.03
N ARG A 134 5.48 -8.80 -4.70
CA ARG A 134 6.53 -8.02 -4.03
C ARG A 134 7.93 -8.45 -4.44
N ASP A 135 8.18 -9.75 -4.55
CA ASP A 135 9.48 -10.29 -4.92
C ASP A 135 9.81 -9.94 -6.38
N GLU A 136 8.82 -10.01 -7.28
CA GLU A 136 8.95 -9.56 -8.66
C GLU A 136 9.25 -8.06 -8.75
N LEU A 137 8.57 -7.25 -7.94
CA LEU A 137 8.82 -5.80 -7.90
C LEU A 137 10.20 -5.46 -7.34
N GLN A 138 10.64 -6.17 -6.29
CA GLN A 138 11.97 -6.03 -5.73
C GLN A 138 13.05 -6.38 -6.77
N ALA A 139 12.88 -7.51 -7.48
CA ALA A 139 13.81 -7.91 -8.54
C ALA A 139 13.88 -6.87 -9.66
N TRP A 140 12.74 -6.31 -10.07
CA TRP A 140 12.69 -5.21 -11.04
C TRP A 140 13.45 -3.98 -10.55
N ALA A 141 13.27 -3.59 -9.28
CA ALA A 141 13.95 -2.43 -8.72
C ALA A 141 15.48 -2.65 -8.65
N ASP A 142 15.91 -3.82 -8.20
CA ASP A 142 17.32 -4.21 -8.12
C ASP A 142 17.99 -4.23 -9.50
N GLU A 143 17.32 -4.77 -10.52
CA GLU A 143 17.82 -4.80 -11.91
C GLU A 143 18.05 -3.39 -12.46
N ASN A 144 17.21 -2.44 -12.05
CA ASN A 144 17.28 -1.04 -12.50
C ASN A 144 18.08 -0.14 -11.53
N GLY A 145 18.65 -0.70 -10.46
CA GLY A 145 19.39 0.04 -9.44
C GLY A 145 18.54 1.11 -8.73
N ILE A 146 17.24 0.84 -8.58
CA ILE A 146 16.26 1.71 -7.93
C ILE A 146 16.00 1.16 -6.52
N ASP A 147 16.00 2.03 -5.52
CA ASP A 147 15.54 1.65 -4.19
C ASP A 147 14.00 1.53 -4.18
N MET A 148 13.50 0.44 -3.61
CA MET A 148 12.06 0.17 -3.48
C MET A 148 11.25 1.30 -2.83
N GLN A 149 11.87 2.13 -1.99
CA GLN A 149 11.22 3.30 -1.39
C GLN A 149 10.68 4.29 -2.45
N TYR A 150 11.30 4.35 -3.63
CA TYR A 150 10.86 5.24 -4.70
C TYR A 150 9.69 4.66 -5.48
N VAL A 151 9.51 3.33 -5.47
CA VAL A 151 8.50 2.62 -6.28
C VAL A 151 7.19 2.46 -5.51
N MET A 152 7.28 2.09 -4.23
CA MET A 152 6.13 1.88 -3.35
C MET A 152 5.60 3.19 -2.74
N GLY A 153 6.08 4.33 -3.25
CA GLY A 153 5.92 5.64 -2.64
C GLY A 153 6.78 5.81 -1.38
N PHE A 154 7.05 7.06 -1.03
CA PHE A 154 7.88 7.48 0.11
C PHE A 154 7.30 7.13 1.50
N GLY A 155 6.31 6.23 1.57
CA GLY A 155 5.72 5.68 2.78
C GLY A 155 5.92 4.16 2.86
N GLY A 156 7.15 3.71 2.58
CA GLY A 156 7.52 2.32 2.27
C GLY A 156 7.08 1.22 3.27
N PRO A 157 7.47 -0.05 3.00
CA PRO A 157 7.07 -1.24 3.76
C PRO A 157 7.64 -1.20 5.20
N GLY A 158 6.96 -0.45 6.07
CA GLY A 158 7.51 -0.01 7.35
C GLY A 158 6.71 1.11 8.00
N GLY A 159 5.81 1.77 7.26
CA GLY A 159 4.78 2.66 7.81
C GLY A 159 3.67 1.93 8.57
N HIS A 160 4.02 1.04 9.50
CA HIS A 160 3.09 0.53 10.51
C HIS A 160 2.83 1.61 11.55
N GLY A 161 1.90 2.51 11.22
CA GLY A 161 1.24 3.39 12.18
C GLY A 161 2.14 4.49 12.75
N GLY A 162 1.52 5.62 13.08
CA GLY A 162 2.09 6.48 14.11
C GLY A 162 2.35 5.66 15.39
N PRO A 163 3.24 6.12 16.27
CA PRO A 163 3.56 5.44 17.52
C PRO A 163 2.28 5.26 18.36
N GLY A 164 1.64 4.09 18.32
CA GLY A 164 0.38 3.92 19.04
C GLY A 164 -0.41 2.61 18.93
N MET A 165 -0.10 1.68 18.02
CA MET A 165 -0.88 0.44 17.87
C MET A 165 0.05 -0.77 17.71
N GLY A 166 0.60 -1.28 18.82
CA GLY A 166 1.47 -2.45 18.77
C GLY A 166 2.05 -2.93 20.09
N GLY A 167 1.41 -2.68 21.24
CA GLY A 167 1.99 -3.15 22.50
C GLY A 167 1.17 -2.91 23.75
N ARG A 168 0.14 -3.73 23.97
CA ARG A 168 -0.29 -4.26 25.28
C ARG A 168 -0.92 -5.63 24.97
N GLY A 169 -0.31 -6.77 25.26
CA GLY A 169 0.47 -7.04 26.47
C GLY A 169 -0.44 -7.24 27.69
N ASP A 170 -1.61 -7.86 27.52
CA ASP A 170 -2.44 -8.35 28.63
C ASP A 170 -2.52 -9.88 28.54
N GLY A 171 -1.39 -10.51 28.86
CA GLY A 171 -1.34 -11.91 29.20
C GLY A 171 -2.12 -12.15 30.49
N PHE A 172 -3.39 -12.55 30.34
CA PHE A 172 -4.14 -13.23 31.39
C PHE A 172 -3.57 -14.64 31.57
N GLY A 173 -2.52 -14.77 32.39
CA GLY A 173 -2.08 -16.04 32.97
C GLY A 173 -2.17 -15.96 34.49
N PRO A 174 -3.17 -16.58 35.15
CA PRO A 174 -3.21 -16.64 36.60
C PRO A 174 -2.43 -17.86 37.10
N GLY A 175 -1.47 -17.64 38.01
CA GLY A 175 -1.13 -18.64 39.01
C GLY A 175 0.34 -19.05 39.08
N ALA A 176 1.14 -18.27 39.80
CA ALA A 176 2.22 -18.80 40.62
C ALA A 176 2.33 -17.95 41.90
N PRO A 177 1.89 -18.43 43.07
CA PRO A 177 2.21 -17.78 44.34
C PRO A 177 3.60 -18.21 44.82
N GLU A 178 4.46 -17.20 44.88
CA GLU A 178 5.42 -16.87 45.93
C GLU A 178 5.86 -17.96 46.93
N ASP A 179 7.18 -18.22 46.85
CA ASP A 179 8.15 -18.44 47.92
C ASP A 179 7.68 -18.20 49.37
N ALA A 180 7.79 -19.25 50.19
CA ALA A 180 8.10 -19.10 51.61
C ALA A 180 8.74 -20.38 52.18
N GLY A 181 10.06 -20.32 52.41
CA GLY A 181 10.65 -20.84 53.65
C GLY A 181 11.16 -22.28 53.64
N ASN A 182 12.38 -22.49 53.17
CA ASN A 182 13.20 -23.63 53.57
C ASN A 182 14.18 -23.20 54.68
N THR A 183 13.84 -23.53 55.92
CA THR A 183 14.76 -23.49 57.07
C THR A 183 14.91 -24.88 57.66
N GLN A 184 16.17 -25.32 57.73
CA GLN A 184 16.78 -26.22 58.73
C GLN A 184 16.35 -27.69 58.81
N THR A 185 17.27 -28.54 58.33
CA THR A 185 17.97 -29.60 59.09
C THR A 185 17.46 -29.93 60.51
N GLN A 186 17.01 -31.18 60.72
CA GLN A 186 17.37 -32.11 61.82
C GLN A 186 16.58 -33.44 61.64
N SER A 187 17.28 -34.57 61.46
CA SER A 187 17.47 -35.64 62.46
C SER A 187 16.26 -36.59 62.67
N ASN A 188 16.32 -37.78 62.07
CA ASN A 188 16.56 -39.07 62.75
C ASN A 188 16.69 -40.20 61.72
#